data_AF-A0AA88RB76-F1
#
_entry.id   AF-A0AA88RB76-F1
#
_cell.length_a   1.000
_cell.length_b   1.000
_cell.length_c   1.000
_cell.angle_alpha   90.00
_cell.angle_beta   90.00
_cell.angle_gamma   90.00
#
_symmetry.space_group_name_H-M   'P 1'
#
loop_
_entity.id
_entity.type
_entity.pdbx_description
1 polymer ?
#
loop_
_entity_poly.entity_id
_entity_poly.type
_entity_poly.pdbx_seq_one_letter_code
_entity_poly.pdbx_strand_id
1 'polypeptide(L)'
;MDMMLMVDPTNIFDVLGDEIFNSDSDLWRNQRKLARAMLSHHRFYKFLVKASREKVEKGLIPVLEHVANQGLKVDMQDLFQRLTFDTATMLVTGYDPGCLSIGLPDVPFSNAMDDAEEAVFMRHVFPPWFRKLQSGLGIGKEKKLRKA
;
A
#
# COMPACT_ATOMS: atom_id res chain seq x y z
N MET A 1 -23.70 -22.53 6.29
CA MET A 1 -22.61 -23.09 5.46
C MET A 1 -21.99 -21.92 4.71
N ASP A 2 -20.74 -21.65 5.02
CA ASP A 2 -20.10 -20.33 5.01
C ASP A 2 -20.07 -19.60 3.68
N MET A 3 -20.58 -18.36 3.69
CA MET A 3 -20.36 -17.36 2.64
C MET A 3 -18.87 -16.96 2.53
N MET A 4 -18.04 -17.36 3.50
CA MET A 4 -16.59 -17.15 3.54
C MET A 4 -15.80 -18.08 2.60
N LEU A 5 -16.43 -19.13 2.03
CA LEU A 5 -15.79 -20.06 1.09
C LEU A 5 -15.96 -19.69 -0.40
N MET A 6 -16.64 -18.58 -0.73
CA MET A 6 -16.93 -18.17 -2.11
C MET A 6 -16.14 -16.93 -2.57
N VAL A 7 -15.01 -16.67 -1.95
CA VAL A 7 -14.15 -15.55 -2.33
C VAL A 7 -12.79 -16.10 -2.71
N ASP A 8 -12.60 -16.29 -4.02
CA ASP A 8 -11.30 -16.63 -4.60
C ASP A 8 -10.33 -15.44 -4.39
N PRO A 9 -9.24 -15.61 -3.62
CA PRO A 9 -8.25 -14.56 -3.39
C PRO A 9 -7.73 -13.95 -4.69
N THR A 10 -7.57 -14.79 -5.72
CA THR A 10 -7.09 -14.41 -7.05
C THR A 10 -8.00 -13.39 -7.73
N ASN A 11 -9.31 -13.45 -7.48
CA ASN A 11 -10.27 -12.50 -8.06
C ASN A 11 -10.29 -11.14 -7.32
N ILE A 12 -9.94 -11.15 -6.03
CA ILE A 12 -9.86 -9.94 -5.22
C ILE A 12 -8.54 -9.22 -5.46
N PHE A 13 -7.42 -9.95 -5.33
CA PHE A 13 -6.08 -9.41 -5.31
C PHE A 13 -5.35 -9.57 -6.65
N ASP A 14 -6.05 -9.74 -7.78
CA ASP A 14 -5.45 -9.89 -9.13
C ASP A 14 -4.36 -8.84 -9.44
N VAL A 15 -4.50 -7.62 -8.90
CA VAL A 15 -3.56 -6.49 -9.01
C VAL A 15 -2.18 -6.81 -8.44
N LEU A 16 -2.08 -7.77 -7.53
CA LEU A 16 -0.83 -8.23 -6.91
C LEU A 16 -0.16 -9.37 -7.68
N GLY A 17 -0.74 -9.82 -8.81
CA GLY A 17 -0.23 -10.92 -9.63
C GLY A 17 -0.19 -12.27 -8.90
N ASP A 18 0.50 -13.27 -9.44
CA ASP A 18 0.58 -14.63 -8.84
C ASP A 18 1.63 -14.74 -7.71
N GLU A 19 1.86 -13.63 -7.01
CA GLU A 19 2.86 -13.52 -5.95
C GLU A 19 2.35 -14.11 -4.61
N ILE A 20 3.02 -13.81 -3.51
CA ILE A 20 2.79 -14.42 -2.19
C ILE A 20 1.36 -14.28 -1.66
N PHE A 21 0.57 -13.34 -2.20
CA PHE A 21 -0.83 -13.12 -1.83
C PHE A 21 -1.84 -13.96 -2.62
N ASN A 22 -1.50 -14.38 -3.85
CA ASN A 22 -2.38 -15.18 -4.73
C ASN A 22 -1.84 -16.56 -5.07
N SER A 23 -0.64 -16.91 -4.61
CA SER A 23 -0.06 -18.24 -4.81
C SER A 23 -0.56 -19.24 -3.77
N ASP A 24 -0.65 -20.51 -4.18
CA ASP A 24 -1.05 -21.63 -3.33
C ASP A 24 0.06 -22.68 -3.15
N SER A 25 -0.11 -23.52 -2.12
CA SER A 25 0.68 -24.73 -1.90
C SER A 25 2.21 -24.48 -1.86
N ASP A 26 2.98 -25.19 -2.68
CA ASP A 26 4.44 -25.16 -2.67
C ASP A 26 5.01 -23.82 -3.14
N LEU A 27 4.35 -23.11 -4.07
CA LEU A 27 4.79 -21.80 -4.52
C LEU A 27 4.73 -20.78 -3.39
N TRP A 28 3.60 -20.73 -2.69
CA TRP A 28 3.43 -19.90 -1.49
C TRP A 28 4.45 -20.26 -0.41
N ARG A 29 4.63 -21.56 -0.14
CA ARG A 29 5.58 -22.04 0.88
C ARG A 29 7.01 -21.58 0.57
N ASN A 30 7.42 -21.65 -0.70
CA ASN A 30 8.75 -21.24 -1.15
C ASN A 30 8.94 -19.72 -1.04
N GLN A 31 8.00 -18.92 -1.55
CA GLN A 31 8.03 -17.45 -1.45
C GLN A 31 8.03 -16.99 0.01
N ARG A 32 7.18 -17.60 0.85
CA ARG A 32 7.10 -17.31 2.30
C ARG A 32 8.41 -17.63 3.01
N LYS A 33 9.09 -18.71 2.65
CA LYS A 33 10.40 -19.07 3.21
C LYS A 33 11.47 -18.03 2.84
N LEU A 34 11.48 -17.58 1.58
CA LEU A 34 12.41 -16.53 1.11
C LEU A 34 12.15 -15.20 1.81
N ALA A 35 10.90 -14.74 1.86
CA ALA A 35 10.52 -13.51 2.53
C ALA A 35 10.91 -13.52 4.02
N ARG A 36 10.64 -14.63 4.72
CA ARG A 36 11.06 -14.81 6.12
C ARG A 36 12.57 -14.74 6.30
N ALA A 37 13.34 -15.38 5.43
CA ALA A 37 14.79 -15.35 5.49
C ALA A 37 15.34 -13.93 5.27
N MET A 38 14.77 -13.18 4.33
CA MET A 38 15.13 -11.77 4.10
C MET A 38 14.79 -10.88 5.30
N LEU A 39 13.55 -10.95 5.80
CA LEU A 39 13.05 -10.08 6.87
C LEU A 39 13.71 -10.36 8.23
N SER A 40 14.10 -11.60 8.50
CA SER A 40 14.83 -11.98 9.72
C SER A 40 16.34 -11.71 9.64
N HIS A 41 16.86 -11.31 8.47
CA HIS A 41 18.27 -11.06 8.30
C HIS A 41 18.70 -9.80 9.05
N HIS A 42 19.78 -9.87 9.85
CA HIS A 42 20.23 -8.75 10.69
C HIS A 42 20.51 -7.45 9.89
N ARG A 43 20.98 -7.57 8.64
CA ARG A 43 21.18 -6.44 7.72
C ARG A 43 19.86 -5.73 7.39
N PHE A 44 18.80 -6.49 7.14
CA PHE A 44 17.47 -5.93 6.89
C PHE A 44 16.98 -5.19 8.13
N TYR A 45 17.09 -5.78 9.32
CA TYR A 45 16.70 -5.11 10.56
C TYR A 45 17.48 -3.81 10.81
N LYS A 46 18.81 -3.81 10.60
CA LYS A 46 19.62 -2.59 10.70
C LYS A 46 19.17 -1.52 9.70
N PHE A 47 18.85 -1.93 8.47
CA PHE A 47 18.35 -1.03 7.45
C PHE A 47 16.96 -0.47 7.79
N LEU A 48 16.04 -1.30 8.27
CA LEU A 48 14.72 -0.92 8.79
C LEU A 48 14.82 0.18 9.85
N VAL A 49 15.64 -0.04 10.88
CA VAL A 49 15.81 0.94 11.96
C VAL A 49 16.40 2.24 11.43
N LYS A 50 17.40 2.16 10.55
CA LYS A 50 18.03 3.34 9.95
C LYS A 50 17.05 4.13 9.08
N ALA A 51 16.39 3.48 8.14
CA ALA A 51 15.45 4.11 7.21
C ALA A 51 14.28 4.75 7.96
N SER A 52 13.71 4.04 8.94
CA SER A 52 12.60 4.57 9.76
C SER A 52 13.03 5.80 10.55
N ARG A 53 14.21 5.75 11.19
CA ARG A 53 14.77 6.90 11.91
C ARG A 53 14.98 8.08 10.99
N GLU A 54 15.65 7.88 9.86
CA GLU A 54 15.94 8.95 8.90
C GLU A 54 14.64 9.59 8.38
N LYS A 55 13.59 8.79 8.14
CA LYS A 55 12.31 9.33 7.67
C LYS A 55 11.57 10.12 8.73
N VAL A 56 11.64 9.72 9.99
CA VAL A 56 11.09 10.50 11.11
C VAL A 56 11.87 11.81 11.28
N GLU A 57 13.19 11.74 11.36
CA GLU A 57 14.07 12.90 11.63
C GLU A 57 14.05 13.92 10.50
N LYS A 58 13.99 13.49 9.23
CA LYS A 58 14.09 14.38 8.06
C LYS A 58 12.78 14.63 7.33
N GLY A 59 11.74 13.86 7.61
CA GLY A 59 10.41 13.99 6.99
C GLY A 59 9.35 14.40 8.02
N LEU A 60 9.04 13.51 8.95
CA LEU A 60 7.91 13.70 9.88
C LEU A 60 8.08 14.91 10.79
N ILE A 61 9.22 15.02 11.48
CA ILE A 61 9.48 16.11 12.42
C ILE A 61 9.42 17.47 11.70
N PRO A 62 10.14 17.69 10.59
CA PRO A 62 10.07 18.96 9.86
C PRO A 62 8.66 19.34 9.39
N VAL A 63 7.85 18.37 8.94
CA VAL A 63 6.46 18.63 8.54
C VAL A 63 5.63 19.07 9.74
N LEU A 64 5.72 18.37 10.87
CA LEU A 64 4.98 18.72 12.08
C LEU A 64 5.41 20.08 12.65
N GLU A 65 6.71 20.38 12.67
CA GLU A 65 7.22 21.68 13.06
C GLU A 65 6.69 22.80 12.15
N HIS A 66 6.69 22.58 10.84
CA HIS A 66 6.15 23.53 9.87
C HIS A 66 4.66 23.79 10.11
N VAL A 67 3.86 22.73 10.28
CA VAL A 67 2.43 22.82 10.57
C VAL A 67 2.18 23.58 11.87
N ALA A 68 2.93 23.26 12.93
CA ALA A 68 2.80 23.91 14.24
C ALA A 68 3.18 25.39 14.19
N ASN A 69 4.31 25.73 13.57
CA ASN A 69 4.80 27.11 13.45
C ASN A 69 3.85 27.99 12.63
N GLN A 70 3.16 27.43 11.65
CA GLN A 70 2.21 28.16 10.81
C GLN A 70 0.76 28.09 11.34
N GLY A 71 0.50 27.39 12.44
CA GLY A 71 -0.85 27.19 12.96
C GLY A 71 -1.78 26.45 11.99
N LEU A 72 -1.21 25.63 11.11
CA LEU A 72 -1.97 24.84 10.13
C LEU A 72 -2.62 23.62 10.81
N LYS A 73 -3.65 23.10 10.16
CA LYS A 73 -4.20 21.78 10.48
C LYS A 73 -3.59 20.75 9.55
N VAL A 74 -3.34 19.56 10.07
CA VAL A 74 -2.87 18.41 9.29
C VAL A 74 -3.74 17.20 9.65
N ASP A 75 -4.04 16.39 8.64
CA ASP A 75 -4.64 15.09 8.87
C ASP A 75 -3.55 14.09 9.29
N MET A 76 -3.64 13.59 10.53
CA MET A 76 -2.67 12.64 11.06
C MET A 76 -2.74 11.28 10.35
N GLN A 77 -3.89 10.91 9.80
CA GLN A 77 -4.04 9.66 9.06
C GLN A 77 -3.23 9.73 7.76
N ASP A 78 -3.43 10.76 6.94
CA ASP A 78 -2.67 11.00 5.70
C ASP A 78 -1.16 11.07 5.99
N LEU A 79 -0.77 11.78 7.05
CA LEU A 79 0.62 11.92 7.45
C LEU A 79 1.29 10.56 7.78
N PHE A 80 0.61 9.69 8.54
CA PHE A 80 1.14 8.38 8.88
C PHE A 80 1.07 7.38 7.73
N GLN A 81 0.10 7.51 6.83
CA GLN A 81 0.06 6.73 5.59
C GLN A 81 1.27 7.07 4.71
N ARG A 82 1.58 8.36 4.51
CA ARG A 82 2.77 8.82 3.78
C ARG A 82 4.07 8.36 4.43
N LEU A 83 4.17 8.42 5.76
CA LEU A 83 5.32 7.88 6.50
C LEU A 83 5.53 6.39 6.23
N THR A 84 4.45 5.61 6.32
CA THR A 84 4.48 4.16 6.10
C THR A 84 4.88 3.85 4.68
N PHE A 85 4.30 4.56 3.72
CA PHE A 85 4.53 4.37 2.29
C PHE A 85 5.99 4.65 1.89
N ASP A 86 6.53 5.80 2.29
CA ASP A 86 7.92 6.16 2.00
C ASP A 86 8.89 5.16 2.64
N THR A 87 8.61 4.76 3.89
CA THR A 87 9.46 3.79 4.61
C THR A 87 9.39 2.40 3.96
N ALA A 88 8.20 1.91 3.61
CA ALA A 88 8.03 0.62 2.95
C ALA A 88 8.68 0.60 1.56
N THR A 89 8.51 1.66 0.77
CA THR A 89 9.11 1.78 -0.56
C THR A 89 10.63 1.80 -0.46
N MET A 90 11.20 2.54 0.51
CA MET A 90 12.63 2.53 0.79
C MET A 90 13.12 1.13 1.15
N LEU A 91 12.37 0.38 1.96
CA LEU A 91 12.78 -0.96 2.40
C LEU A 91 12.77 -2.00 1.28
N VAL A 92 11.80 -1.90 0.38
CA VAL A 92 11.60 -2.88 -0.70
C VAL A 92 12.44 -2.54 -1.93
N THR A 93 12.54 -1.25 -2.28
CA THR A 93 13.14 -0.79 -3.55
C THR A 93 14.45 -0.03 -3.38
N GLY A 94 14.73 0.48 -2.17
CA GLY A 94 15.85 1.39 -1.90
C GLY A 94 15.61 2.83 -2.35
N TYR A 95 14.40 3.19 -2.78
CA TYR A 95 14.02 4.52 -3.25
C TYR A 95 13.04 5.21 -2.29
N ASP A 96 13.26 6.50 -2.01
CA ASP A 96 12.32 7.35 -1.25
C ASP A 96 11.44 8.12 -2.22
N PRO A 97 10.11 7.87 -2.27
CA PRO A 97 9.20 8.64 -3.11
C PRO A 97 9.03 10.10 -2.64
N GLY A 98 9.31 10.39 -1.37
CA GLY A 98 9.21 11.74 -0.82
C GLY A 98 7.77 12.22 -0.60
N CYS A 99 6.80 11.30 -0.45
CA CYS A 99 5.40 11.63 -0.15
C CYS A 99 5.25 12.43 1.15
N LEU A 100 6.10 12.14 2.14
CA LEU A 100 6.19 12.85 3.42
C LEU A 100 7.28 13.93 3.35
N SER A 101 6.91 15.10 2.86
CA SER A 101 7.73 16.31 2.80
C SER A 101 6.86 17.56 3.01
N ILE A 102 7.49 18.72 3.27
CA ILE A 102 6.76 19.98 3.47
C ILE A 102 5.90 20.27 2.24
N GLY A 103 4.63 20.60 2.47
CA GLY A 103 3.64 20.78 1.41
C GLY A 103 2.87 19.52 1.00
N LEU A 104 3.25 18.35 1.53
CA LEU A 104 2.57 17.05 1.32
C LEU A 104 2.23 16.80 -0.15
N PRO A 105 3.25 16.70 -1.04
CA PRO A 105 3.03 16.61 -2.47
C PRO A 105 2.22 15.37 -2.85
N ASP A 106 1.37 15.49 -3.86
CA ASP A 106 0.69 14.35 -4.45
C ASP A 106 1.69 13.52 -5.28
N VAL A 107 1.82 12.25 -4.93
CA VAL A 107 2.67 11.30 -5.64
C VAL A 107 1.77 10.34 -6.42
N PRO A 108 1.85 10.31 -7.77
CA PRO A 108 0.96 9.49 -8.60
C PRO A 108 0.93 8.01 -8.21
N PHE A 109 2.06 7.46 -7.78
CA PHE A 109 2.14 6.07 -7.34
C PHE A 109 1.41 5.82 -6.01
N SER A 110 1.43 6.77 -5.08
CA SER A 110 0.63 6.68 -3.84
C SER A 110 -0.87 6.64 -4.18
N ASN A 111 -1.30 7.56 -5.05
CA ASN A 111 -2.70 7.62 -5.48
C ASN A 111 -3.15 6.36 -6.22
N ALA A 112 -2.27 5.78 -7.05
CA ALA A 112 -2.53 4.52 -7.73
C ALA A 112 -2.70 3.35 -6.74
N MET A 113 -1.90 3.33 -5.67
CA MET A 113 -2.01 2.32 -4.61
C MET A 113 -3.30 2.49 -3.80
N ASP A 114 -3.72 3.71 -3.50
CA ASP A 114 -5.01 3.99 -2.83
C ASP A 114 -6.20 3.55 -3.72
N ASP A 115 -6.15 3.84 -5.02
CA ASP A 115 -7.17 3.38 -5.98
C ASP A 115 -7.20 1.84 -6.08
N ALA A 116 -6.04 1.16 -5.99
CA ALA A 116 -5.95 -0.30 -5.95
C ALA A 116 -6.49 -0.89 -4.66
N GLU A 117 -6.15 -0.34 -3.50
CA GLU A 117 -6.67 -0.77 -2.19
C GLU A 117 -8.20 -0.63 -2.15
N GLU A 118 -8.74 0.50 -2.60
CA GLU A 118 -10.18 0.72 -2.65
C GLU A 118 -10.86 -0.26 -3.60
N ALA A 119 -10.26 -0.55 -4.76
CA ALA A 119 -10.83 -1.53 -5.70
C ALA A 119 -10.83 -2.95 -5.09
N VAL A 120 -9.74 -3.36 -4.44
CA VAL A 120 -9.63 -4.63 -3.71
C VAL A 120 -10.71 -4.72 -2.63
N PHE A 121 -10.89 -3.67 -1.83
CA PHE A 121 -11.92 -3.59 -0.80
C PHE A 121 -13.34 -3.72 -1.40
N MET A 122 -13.61 -3.01 -2.49
CA MET A 122 -14.93 -3.09 -3.15
C MET A 122 -15.21 -4.48 -3.72
N ARG A 123 -14.21 -5.19 -4.23
CA ARG A 123 -14.34 -6.59 -4.67
C ARG A 123 -14.58 -7.56 -3.52
N HIS A 124 -14.07 -7.24 -2.33
CA HIS A 124 -14.32 -8.02 -1.13
C HIS A 124 -15.75 -7.83 -0.59
N VAL A 125 -16.24 -6.58 -0.60
CA VAL A 125 -17.54 -6.22 -0.01
C VAL A 125 -18.71 -6.50 -0.95
N PHE A 126 -18.55 -6.25 -2.25
CA PHE A 126 -19.65 -6.34 -3.22
C PHE A 126 -19.61 -7.62 -4.06
N PRO A 127 -20.77 -8.21 -4.38
CA PRO A 127 -20.81 -9.41 -5.22
C PRO A 127 -20.31 -9.16 -6.65
N PRO A 128 -19.80 -10.19 -7.36
CA PRO A 128 -19.20 -10.05 -8.69
C PRO A 128 -20.10 -9.40 -9.77
N TRP A 129 -21.42 -9.52 -9.66
CA TRP A 129 -22.36 -8.89 -10.60
C TRP A 129 -22.32 -7.36 -10.53
N PHE A 130 -22.04 -6.80 -9.35
CA PHE A 130 -21.94 -5.34 -9.14
C PHE A 130 -20.71 -4.77 -9.85
N ARG A 131 -19.59 -5.51 -9.81
CA ARG A 131 -18.37 -5.22 -10.59
C ARG A 131 -18.64 -5.24 -12.09
N LYS A 132 -19.33 -6.28 -12.59
CA LYS A 132 -19.71 -6.39 -14.02
C LYS A 132 -20.58 -5.22 -14.48
N LEU A 133 -21.52 -4.79 -13.63
CA LEU A 133 -22.37 -3.62 -13.89
C LEU A 133 -21.54 -2.33 -13.99
N GLN A 134 -20.66 -2.06 -13.02
CA GLN A 134 -19.79 -0.87 -13.03
C GLN A 134 -18.85 -0.85 -14.24
N SER A 135 -18.22 -1.98 -14.55
CA SER A 135 -17.31 -2.12 -15.68
C SER A 135 -18.02 -1.93 -17.03
N GLY A 136 -19.21 -2.52 -17.21
CA GLY A 136 -20.03 -2.38 -18.42
C GLY A 136 -20.52 -0.95 -18.65
N LEU A 137 -20.77 -0.20 -17.58
CA LEU A 137 -21.17 1.21 -17.64
C LEU A 137 -19.97 2.18 -17.72
N GLY A 138 -18.73 1.70 -17.58
CA GLY A 138 -17.54 2.55 -17.60
C GLY A 138 -17.53 3.60 -16.49
N ILE A 139 -18.06 3.25 -15.31
CA ILE A 139 -18.17 4.09 -14.12
C ILE A 139 -17.59 3.37 -12.90
N GLY A 140 -17.40 4.10 -11.80
CA GLY A 140 -16.97 3.52 -10.53
C GLY A 140 -15.48 3.24 -10.44
N LYS A 141 -15.10 2.47 -9.42
CA LYS A 141 -13.71 2.33 -8.95
C LYS A 141 -12.86 1.42 -9.84
N GLU A 142 -13.46 0.43 -10.51
CA GLU A 142 -12.76 -0.38 -11.52
C GLU A 142 -12.21 0.44 -12.70
N LYS A 143 -12.89 1.53 -13.08
CA LYS A 143 -12.37 2.43 -14.12
C LYS A 143 -11.17 3.23 -13.63
N LYS A 144 -11.15 3.62 -12.35
CA LYS A 144 -9.99 4.29 -11.76
C LYS A 144 -8.81 3.35 -11.70
N LEU A 145 -9.02 2.13 -11.20
CA LEU A 145 -7.99 1.08 -11.19
C LEU A 145 -7.41 0.80 -12.58
N ARG A 146 -8.22 0.77 -13.64
CA ARG A 146 -7.71 0.58 -15.02
C ARG A 146 -6.87 1.75 -15.54
N LYS A 147 -6.98 2.94 -14.94
CA LYS A 147 -6.26 4.15 -15.33
C LYS A 147 -5.03 4.42 -14.46
N ALA A 148 -5.03 3.89 -13.24
CA ALA A 148 -3.89 3.85 -12.33
C ALA A 148 -2.77 2.98 -12.93
#